data_AF-A0AAV2BR68-F1
#
_entry.id   AF-A0AAV2BR68-F1
#
_cell.length_a   1.000
_cell.length_b   1.000
_cell.length_c   1.000
_cell.angle_alpha   90.00
_cell.angle_beta   90.00
_cell.angle_gamma   90.00
#
_symmetry.space_group_name_H-M   'P 1'
#
loop_
_entity.id
_entity.type
_entity.pdbx_description
1 polymer ?
#
loop_
_entity_poly.entity_id
_entity_poly.type
_entity_poly.pdbx_seq_one_letter_code
_entity_poly.pdbx_strand_id
1 'polypeptide(L)'
;MKTLNYCQRFSRFRNRETISAVRSLLTQKKVHKFELAQLANLCPETPEEAKTLIPSLEGRFEDEELRQILDDIQTQRSFQY
;
A
#
# COMPACT_ATOMS: atom_id res chain seq x y z
N MET A 1 21.49 15.37 -3.88
CA MET A 1 21.09 13.95 -3.98
C MET A 1 19.70 13.86 -4.61
N LYS A 2 19.55 13.16 -5.75
CA LYS A 2 18.25 13.06 -6.44
C LYS A 2 17.27 12.11 -5.73
N THR A 3 17.78 11.00 -5.19
CA THR A 3 16.96 9.97 -4.51
C THR A 3 16.31 10.48 -3.23
N LEU A 4 17.06 11.20 -2.38
CA LEU A 4 16.53 11.75 -1.13
C LEU A 4 15.35 12.70 -1.40
N ASN A 5 15.51 13.61 -2.37
CA ASN A 5 14.46 14.55 -2.76
C ASN A 5 13.23 13.84 -3.33
N TYR A 6 13.42 12.78 -4.13
CA TYR A 6 12.31 11.98 -4.65
C TYR A 6 11.55 11.27 -3.53
N CYS A 7 12.26 10.58 -2.63
CA CYS A 7 11.65 9.88 -1.51
C CYS A 7 10.91 10.83 -0.56
N GLN A 8 11.45 12.02 -0.29
CA GLN A 8 10.76 13.04 0.50
C GLN A 8 9.50 13.57 -0.20
N ARG A 9 9.57 13.82 -1.51
CA ARG A 9 8.44 14.34 -2.30
C ARG A 9 7.29 13.35 -2.41
N PHE A 10 7.59 12.06 -2.59
CA PHE A 10 6.60 11.00 -2.78
C PHE A 10 6.33 10.19 -1.51
N SER A 11 6.85 10.61 -0.35
CA SER A 11 6.55 9.95 0.92
C SER A 11 5.06 10.04 1.21
N ARG A 12 4.33 8.94 1.00
CA ARG A 12 2.89 8.82 1.29
C ARG A 12 2.62 8.77 2.79
N PHE A 13 3.59 8.30 3.56
CA PHE A 13 3.52 8.20 4.99
C PHE A 13 4.64 9.02 5.65
N ARG A 14 4.30 9.87 6.62
CA ARG A 14 5.25 10.73 7.36
C ARG A 14 5.48 10.27 8.79
N ASN A 15 4.49 9.61 9.41
CA ASN A 15 4.62 9.07 10.76
C ASN A 15 5.26 7.66 10.73
N ARG A 16 6.25 7.41 11.60
CA ARG A 16 6.88 6.09 11.75
C ARG A 16 5.90 5.03 12.26
N GLU A 17 4.94 5.42 13.09
CA GLU A 17 3.94 4.51 13.64
C GLU A 17 3.01 3.99 12.55
N THR A 18 2.53 4.87 11.67
CA THR A 18 1.68 4.47 10.55
C THR A 18 2.43 3.65 9.51
N ILE A 19 3.71 3.94 9.26
CA ILE A 19 4.57 3.08 8.42
C ILE A 19 4.65 1.67 9.01
N SER A 20 4.82 1.56 10.34
CA SER A 20 4.85 0.26 11.01
C SER A 20 3.50 -0.45 10.96
N ALA A 21 2.39 0.27 11.14
CA ALA A 21 1.04 -0.28 11.10
C ALA A 21 0.70 -0.84 9.71
N VAL A 22 0.93 -0.05 8.64
CA VAL A 22 0.70 -0.48 7.25
C VAL A 22 1.57 -1.70 6.91
N ARG A 23 2.83 -1.72 7.37
CA ARG A 23 3.71 -2.89 7.16
C ARG A 23 3.18 -4.12 7.88
N SER A 24 2.74 -4.01 9.13
CA SER A 24 2.18 -5.13 9.89
C SER A 24 0.91 -5.69 9.24
N LEU A 25 0.00 -4.81 8.80
CA LEU A 25 -1.22 -5.17 8.09
C LEU A 25 -0.93 -6.00 6.84
N LEU A 26 -0.04 -5.50 5.97
CA LEU A 26 0.30 -6.17 4.73
C LEU A 26 1.11 -7.47 4.96
N THR A 27 1.92 -7.53 6.01
CA THR A 27 2.68 -8.75 6.35
C THR A 27 1.77 -9.91 6.76
N GLN A 28 0.62 -9.62 7.40
CA GLN A 28 -0.35 -10.65 7.78
C GLN A 28 -1.01 -11.32 6.57
N LYS A 29 -1.14 -10.60 5.45
CA LYS A 29 -1.81 -11.07 4.22
C LYS A 29 -0.93 -11.95 3.31
N LYS A 30 0.30 -12.29 3.73
CA LYS A 30 1.25 -13.16 2.99
C LYS A 30 1.51 -12.72 1.53
N VAL A 31 1.40 -11.42 1.25
CA VAL A 31 1.78 -10.85 -0.06
C VAL A 31 3.29 -10.92 -0.29
N HIS A 32 3.71 -10.91 -1.54
CA HIS A 32 5.13 -10.85 -1.85
C HIS A 32 5.71 -9.50 -1.39
N LYS A 33 6.99 -9.48 -0.97
CA LYS A 33 7.64 -8.24 -0.50
C LYS A 33 7.58 -7.11 -1.53
N PHE A 34 7.57 -7.47 -2.82
CA PHE A 34 7.42 -6.53 -3.92
C PHE A 34 6.01 -5.92 -3.99
N GLU A 35 4.97 -6.76 -3.93
CA GLU A 35 3.57 -6.31 -3.97
C GLU A 35 3.23 -5.43 -2.77
N LEU A 36 3.75 -5.78 -1.59
CA LEU A 36 3.63 -4.98 -0.37
C LEU A 36 4.17 -3.56 -0.59
N ALA A 37 5.37 -3.44 -1.17
CA ALA A 37 5.98 -2.15 -1.44
C ALA A 37 5.20 -1.36 -2.50
N GLN A 38 4.69 -2.04 -3.54
CA GLN A 38 3.91 -1.42 -4.61
C GLN A 38 2.57 -0.88 -4.08
N LEU A 39 1.82 -1.65 -3.29
CA LEU A 39 0.57 -1.21 -2.67
C LEU A 39 0.80 -0.01 -1.73
N ALA A 40 1.86 -0.04 -0.92
CA ALA A 40 2.19 1.04 0.01
C ALA A 40 2.69 2.32 -0.69
N ASN A 41 3.34 2.21 -1.84
CA ASN A 41 3.87 3.37 -2.57
C ASN A 41 2.84 4.00 -3.52
N LEU A 42 2.07 3.15 -4.22
CA LEU A 42 1.09 3.59 -5.21
C LEU A 42 -0.23 3.99 -4.55
N CYS A 43 -0.62 3.33 -3.47
CA CYS A 43 -1.90 3.54 -2.77
C CYS A 43 -3.11 3.57 -3.72
N PRO A 44 -3.37 2.49 -4.48
CA PRO A 44 -4.53 2.43 -5.38
C PRO A 44 -5.84 2.55 -4.60
N GLU A 45 -6.87 3.08 -5.24
CA GLU A 45 -8.17 3.33 -4.62
C GLU A 45 -9.16 2.19 -4.89
N THR A 46 -9.00 1.48 -6.00
CA THR A 46 -9.90 0.37 -6.37
C THR A 46 -9.15 -0.95 -6.57
N PRO A 47 -9.81 -2.10 -6.32
CA PRO A 47 -9.26 -3.42 -6.63
C PRO A 47 -8.83 -3.57 -8.09
N GLU A 48 -9.62 -3.02 -9.02
CA GLU A 48 -9.33 -3.02 -10.46
C GLU A 48 -8.06 -2.23 -10.79
N GLU A 49 -7.87 -1.05 -10.18
CA GLU A 49 -6.64 -0.27 -10.33
C GLU A 49 -5.44 -1.04 -9.74
N ALA A 50 -5.59 -1.63 -8.56
CA ALA A 50 -4.55 -2.41 -7.92
C ALA A 50 -4.11 -3.61 -8.78
N LYS A 51 -5.06 -4.34 -9.39
CA LYS A 51 -4.78 -5.44 -10.32
C LYS A 51 -4.14 -4.96 -11.62
N THR A 52 -4.58 -3.82 -12.13
CA THR A 52 -4.00 -3.22 -13.36
C THR A 52 -2.55 -2.78 -13.15
N LEU A 53 -2.24 -2.17 -12.00
CA LEU A 53 -0.90 -1.71 -11.66
C LEU A 53 0.03 -2.84 -11.20
N ILE A 54 -0.55 -3.88 -10.57
CA ILE A 54 0.17 -5.02 -10.00
C ILE A 54 -0.53 -6.30 -10.49
N PRO A 55 -0.25 -6.74 -11.73
CA PRO A 55 -0.90 -7.91 -12.31
C PRO A 55 -0.61 -9.21 -11.55
N SER A 56 0.44 -9.25 -10.71
CA SER A 56 0.71 -10.41 -9.85
C SER A 56 -0.31 -10.61 -8.71
N LEU A 57 -1.17 -9.62 -8.45
CA LEU A 57 -2.29 -9.73 -7.50
C LEU A 57 -3.52 -10.38 -8.15
N GLU A 58 -3.58 -10.51 -9.48
CA GLU A 58 -4.68 -11.19 -10.17
C GLU A 58 -4.75 -12.67 -9.76
N GLY A 59 -5.96 -13.12 -9.40
CA GLY A 59 -6.20 -14.49 -8.93
C GLY A 59 -5.64 -14.81 -7.54
N ARG A 60 -5.02 -13.85 -6.85
CA ARG A 60 -4.38 -14.04 -5.54
C ARG A 60 -5.27 -13.61 -4.37
N PHE A 61 -6.10 -12.59 -4.58
CA PHE A 61 -7.10 -12.09 -3.63
C PHE A 61 -8.44 -11.94 -4.33
N GLU A 62 -9.53 -12.13 -3.59
CA GLU A 62 -10.86 -11.72 -4.02
C GLU A 62 -10.96 -10.19 -4.00
N ASP A 63 -11.84 -9.63 -4.85
CA ASP A 63 -12.00 -8.18 -4.95
C ASP A 63 -12.41 -7.54 -3.63
N GLU A 64 -13.24 -8.21 -2.84
CA GLU A 64 -13.64 -7.70 -1.52
C GLU A 64 -12.50 -7.72 -0.51
N GLU A 65 -11.65 -8.75 -0.53
CA GLU A 65 -10.48 -8.79 0.36
C GLU A 65 -9.47 -7.71 -0.03
N LEU A 66 -9.25 -7.52 -1.33
CA LEU A 66 -8.37 -6.48 -1.83
C LEU A 66 -8.92 -5.09 -1.47
N ARG A 67 -10.23 -4.88 -1.64
CA ARG A 67 -10.90 -3.62 -1.28
C ARG A 67 -10.71 -3.29 0.20
N GLN A 68 -10.94 -4.25 1.09
CA GLN A 68 -10.73 -4.06 2.52
C GLN A 68 -9.28 -3.63 2.84
N ILE A 69 -8.29 -4.25 2.20
CA ILE A 69 -6.88 -3.88 2.40
C ILE A 69 -6.61 -2.45 1.93
N LEU A 70 -7.17 -2.04 0.80
CA LEU A 70 -7.02 -0.68 0.28
C LEU A 70 -7.68 0.35 1.22
N ASP A 71 -8.89 0.06 1.70
CA ASP A 71 -9.61 0.92 2.64
C ASP A 71 -8.85 1.07 3.98
N ASP A 72 -8.26 -0.01 4.49
CA ASP A 72 -7.43 0.02 5.70
C ASP A 72 -6.17 0.89 5.48
N ILE A 73 -5.51 0.77 4.32
CA ILE A 73 -4.34 1.60 3.97
C ILE A 73 -4.74 3.07 3.85
N GLN A 74 -5.87 3.38 3.21
CA GLN A 74 -6.38 4.74 3.11
C GLN A 74 -6.69 5.32 4.48
N THR A 75 -7.32 4.53 5.34
CA THR A 75 -7.62 4.91 6.73
C THR A 75 -6.34 5.28 7.50
N GLN A 76 -5.29 4.46 7.41
CA GLN A 76 -3.97 4.73 7.99
C GLN A 76 -3.27 5.95 7.39
N ARG A 77 -3.59 6.31 6.14
CA ARG A 77 -3.11 7.55 5.49
C ARG A 77 -3.81 8.77 6.08
N SER A 78 -5.12 8.69 6.32
CA SER A 78 -5.94 9.77 6.88
C SER A 78 -5.53 10.12 8.31
N PHE A 79 -5.12 9.13 9.12
CA PHE A 79 -4.65 9.32 10.50
C PHE A 79 -3.31 10.06 10.65
N GLN A 80 -2.68 10.49 9.55
CA GLN A 80 -1.39 11.21 9.59
C GLN A 80 -1.54 12.73 9.54
N TYR A 81 -2.77 13.22 9.51
CA TYR A 81 -3.10 14.64 9.61
C TYR A 81 -3.34 15.07 11.06
#